data_AF-A0A9E5MR59-F1
#
_entry.id   AF-A0A9E5MR59-F1
#
_cell.length_a   1.000
_cell.length_b   1.000
_cell.length_c   1.000
_cell.angle_alpha   90.00
_cell.angle_beta   90.00
_cell.angle_gamma   90.00
#
_symmetry.space_group_name_H-M   'P 1'
#
loop_
_entity.id
_entity.type
_entity.pdbx_description
1 polymer ?
#
loop_
_entity_poly.entity_id
_entity_poly.type
_entity_poly.pdbx_seq_one_letter_code
_entity_poly.pdbx_strand_id
1 'polypeptide(L)' 'MPNPLQNIRVLEMTEALAGPYCSMMLGDLGADVIKIERQGTGDQSRKWGPPFIDGESA' A
#
# COMPACT_ATOMS: atom_id res chain seq x y z
N MET A 1 9.36 2.67 -23.01
CA MET A 1 9.94 3.79 -22.25
C MET A 1 10.17 3.31 -20.83
N PRO A 2 11.25 3.68 -20.14
CA PRO A 2 11.45 3.32 -18.74
C PRO A 2 10.34 3.96 -17.89
N ASN A 3 9.91 3.27 -16.84
CA ASN A 3 8.91 3.79 -15.92
C ASN A 3 9.48 5.00 -15.15
N PRO A 4 8.70 6.08 -14.91
CA PRO A 4 9.23 7.34 -14.35
C PRO A 4 9.96 7.20 -13.00
N LEU A 5 9.58 6.22 -12.19
CA LEU A 5 10.17 5.95 -10.86
C LEU A 5 10.96 4.64 -10.81
N GLN A 6 11.39 4.12 -11.96
CA GLN A 6 12.21 2.92 -12.01
C GLN A 6 13.48 3.08 -11.14
N ASN A 7 13.79 2.06 -10.34
CA ASN A 7 14.90 2.00 -9.37
C ASN A 7 14.76 2.91 -8.13
N ILE A 8 13.60 3.52 -7.90
CA ILE A 8 13.29 4.17 -6.63
C ILE A 8 12.68 3.16 -5.67
N ARG A 9 13.19 3.12 -4.43
CA ARG A 9 12.60 2.35 -3.33
C ARG A 9 11.90 3.29 -2.36
N VAL A 10 10.64 2.98 -2.03
CA VAL A 10 9.81 3.76 -1.11
C VAL A 10 9.49 2.91 0.12
N LEU A 11 9.77 3.44 1.30
CA LEU A 11 9.27 2.88 2.57
C LEU A 11 7.96 3.58 2.92
N GLU A 12 6.89 2.82 2.96
CA GLU A 12 5.53 3.30 3.14
C GLU A 12 5.07 2.97 4.58
N MET A 13 4.80 3.99 5.39
CA MET A 13 4.47 3.88 6.83
C MET A 13 3.15 4.57 7.20
N THR A 14 2.34 4.92 6.21
CA THR A 14 1.03 5.52 6.39
C THR A 14 -0.04 4.44 6.53
N GLU A 15 -1.27 4.83 6.86
CA GLU A 15 -2.37 3.91 7.09
C GLU A 15 -3.65 4.43 6.44
N ALA A 16 -4.68 3.58 6.42
CA ALA A 16 -6.00 3.90 5.86
C ALA A 16 -5.96 4.17 4.34
N LEU A 17 -6.21 5.42 3.90
CA LEU A 17 -6.49 5.71 2.49
C LEU A 17 -5.45 6.62 1.84
N ALA A 18 -5.24 7.82 2.36
CA ALA A 18 -4.53 8.87 1.62
C ALA A 18 -3.08 8.49 1.26
N GLY A 19 -2.35 7.93 2.22
CA GLY A 19 -0.97 7.54 2.01
C GLY A 19 -0.81 6.22 1.25
N PRO A 20 -1.59 5.14 1.54
CA PRO A 20 -1.59 3.95 0.68
C PRO A 20 -1.94 4.27 -0.76
N TYR A 21 -2.92 5.15 -1.01
CA TYR A 21 -3.27 5.60 -2.36
C TYR A 21 -2.12 6.36 -3.04
N CYS A 22 -1.46 7.27 -2.33
CA CYS A 22 -0.27 7.96 -2.85
C CYS A 22 0.82 6.95 -3.23
N SER A 23 1.12 6.00 -2.35
CA SER A 23 2.17 5.00 -2.58
C SER A 23 1.83 4.01 -3.69
N MET A 24 0.55 3.67 -3.87
CA MET A 24 0.06 2.87 -4.99
C MET A 24 0.38 3.57 -6.31
N MET A 25 0.10 4.87 -6.41
CA MET A 25 0.46 5.66 -7.60
C MET A 25 1.98 5.68 -7.84
N LEU A 26 2.81 5.71 -6.80
CA LEU A 26 4.27 5.61 -6.95
C LEU A 26 4.69 4.24 -7.49
N GLY A 27 4.03 3.16 -7.03
CA GLY A 27 4.23 1.80 -7.52
C GLY A 27 3.84 1.66 -9.00
N ASP A 28 2.69 2.21 -9.39
CA ASP A 28 2.23 2.23 -10.79
C ASP A 28 3.22 2.96 -11.72
N LEU A 29 3.87 4.00 -11.18
CA LEU A 29 4.94 4.73 -11.87
C LEU A 29 6.31 4.02 -11.83
N GLY A 30 6.40 2.83 -11.24
CA GLY A 30 7.55 1.93 -11.28
C GLY A 30 8.45 1.91 -10.05
N ALA A 31 8.03 2.48 -8.92
CA ALA A 31 8.77 2.39 -7.66
C ALA A 31 8.63 1.00 -7.00
N ASP A 32 9.67 0.56 -6.29
CA ASP A 32 9.63 -0.59 -5.37
C ASP A 32 9.11 -0.10 -4.00
N VAL A 33 7.81 -0.28 -3.76
CA VAL A 33 7.12 0.20 -2.56
C VAL A 33 7.05 -0.92 -1.52
N ILE A 34 7.72 -0.73 -0.40
CA ILE A 34 7.68 -1.64 0.74
C ILE A 34 6.78 -1.03 1.82
N LYS A 35 5.62 -1.65 2.01
CA LYS A 35 4.70 -1.27 3.09
C LYS A 35 5.17 -1.84 4.43
N ILE A 36 5.34 -0.94 5.40
CA ILE A 36 5.73 -1.25 6.77
C ILE A 36 4.48 -1.14 7.64
N GLU A 37 4.10 -2.26 8.26
CA GLU A 37 2.91 -2.34 9.09
C GLU A 37 3.24 -2.82 10.50
N ARG A 38 2.31 -2.59 11.44
CA ARG A 38 2.43 -3.09 12.81
C ARG A 38 2.40 -4.61 12.81
N GLN A 39 3.37 -5.23 13.48
CA GLN A 39 3.41 -6.67 13.67
C GLN A 39 2.12 -7.18 14.33
N GLY A 40 1.57 -8.26 13.80
CA GLY A 40 0.38 -8.94 14.34
C GLY A 40 -0.97 -8.29 13.99
N THR A 41 -1.04 -6.98 13.73
CA THR A 41 -2.31 -6.30 13.41
C THR A 41 -2.42 -5.79 11.98
N GLY A 42 -1.30 -5.43 11.36
CA GLY A 42 -1.30 -4.75 10.07
C GLY A 42 -1.83 -3.31 10.14
N ASP A 43 -2.08 -2.74 8.97
CA ASP A 43 -2.89 -1.55 8.72
C ASP A 43 -4.33 -1.81 9.18
N GLN A 44 -4.93 -0.83 9.86
CA GLN A 44 -6.29 -0.92 10.37
C GLN A 44 -7.34 -1.12 9.27
N SER A 45 -7.07 -0.65 8.04
CA SER A 45 -7.98 -0.80 6.91
C SER A 45 -8.25 -2.26 6.54
N ARG A 46 -7.33 -3.19 6.84
CA ARG A 46 -7.51 -4.63 6.64
C ARG A 46 -8.76 -5.20 7.33
N LYS A 47 -9.23 -4.51 8.38
CA LYS A 47 -10.41 -4.88 9.17
C LYS A 47 -11.65 -4.09 8.81
N TRP A 48 -11.57 -3.18 7.83
CA TRP A 48 -12.70 -2.37 7.39
C TRP A 48 -13.59 -3.20 6.48
N GLY A 49 -14.46 -3.99 7.10
CA GLY A 49 -15.58 -4.67 6.45
C GLY A 49 -16.80 -4.67 7.37
N PRO A 50 -17.89 -5.34 6.97
CA PRO A 50 -18.09 -6.02 5.69
C PRO A 50 -18.34 -5.05 4.50
N PRO A 51 -18.15 -5.52 3.23
CA PRO A 51 -17.80 -6.89 2.84
C PRO A 51 -16.28 -7.19 2.91
N PHE A 52 -15.96 -8.46 3.13
CA PHE A 52 -14.62 -9.00 2.94
C PHE A 52 -14.61 -9.88 1.67
N ILE A 53 -13.58 -9.77 0.84
CA ILE A 53 -13.35 -10.56 -0.37
C ILE A 53 -12.11 -11.40 -0.13
N ASP A 54 -12.24 -12.73 -0.15
CA ASP A 54 -11.16 -13.68 0.11
C ASP A 54 -10.38 -13.43 1.42
N GLY A 55 -11.06 -12.89 2.44
CA GLY A 55 -10.47 -12.57 3.74
C GLY A 55 -9.83 -11.19 3.84
N GLU A 56 -9.82 -10.41 2.75
CA GLU A 56 -9.34 -9.04 2.72
C GLU A 56 -10.50 -8.03 2.69
N SER A 57 -10.27 -6.84 3.25
CA SER A 57 -11.20 -5.72 3.11
C SER A 57 -11.39 -5.35 1.63
N ALA A 58 -12.63 -5.10 1.22
CA ALA A 58 -12.97 -4.69 -0.15
C ALA A 58 -12.46 -3.27 -0.50
#